data_AF-A0AA39NR00-F1
#
_entry.id   AF-A0AA39NR00-F1
#
_cell.length_a   1.000
_cell.length_b   1.000
_cell.length_c   1.000
_cell.angle_alpha   90.00
_cell.angle_beta   90.00
_cell.angle_gamma   90.00
#
_symmetry.space_group_name_H-M   'P 1'
#
loop_
_entity.id
_entity.type
_entity.pdbx_description
1 polymer ?
#
loop_
_entity_poly.entity_id
_entity_poly.type
_entity_poly.pdbx_seq_one_letter_code
_entity_poly.pdbx_strand_id
1 'polypeptide(L)'
;MVPDPVEVIDLTELTDSSDDEEDLDTSQDETQSSSEDEGSSSEGGEVAVDATSRAALHHAIASISESHLRQVIANLVDNVPAVERAMARELVSFDPRSRSAAPRWETCGNCGEEYDLEVDREPNECKFHPGEIEVDEASFVDWDEDYHGPMDTLANRRAYPENFIWTCCEENTGSEGCVIQEHMPAVPRKRQRL
;
A
#
# COMPACT_ATOMS: atom_id res chain seq x y z
N MET A 1 30.57 21.50 -27.46
CA MET A 1 30.39 20.41 -26.49
C MET A 1 31.23 20.78 -25.27
N VAL A 2 30.57 21.38 -24.28
CA VAL A 2 31.18 21.82 -23.01
C VAL A 2 30.58 20.89 -21.96
N PRO A 3 31.38 20.21 -21.11
CA PRO A 3 30.82 19.45 -20.00
C PRO A 3 30.47 20.40 -18.84
N ASP A 4 29.27 20.26 -18.30
CA ASP A 4 28.87 20.93 -17.06
C ASP A 4 29.66 20.39 -15.85
N PRO A 5 30.03 21.24 -14.88
CA PRO A 5 30.68 20.80 -13.65
C PRO A 5 29.68 20.24 -12.64
N VAL A 6 30.05 19.13 -12.01
CA VAL A 6 29.33 18.51 -10.90
C VAL A 6 29.52 19.35 -9.63
N GLU A 7 28.43 19.88 -9.09
CA GLU A 7 28.44 20.56 -7.79
C GLU A 7 28.43 19.53 -6.65
N VAL A 8 29.42 19.63 -5.78
CA VAL A 8 29.54 18.83 -4.55
C VAL A 8 29.09 19.72 -3.40
N ILE A 9 28.00 19.35 -2.72
CA ILE A 9 27.48 20.11 -1.58
C ILE A 9 28.11 19.53 -0.31
N ASP A 10 28.90 20.37 0.36
CA ASP A 10 29.53 20.14 1.65
C ASP A 10 28.50 20.40 2.77
N LEU A 11 28.28 19.42 3.65
CA LEU A 11 27.28 19.44 4.72
C LEU A 11 27.92 19.19 6.09
N THR A 12 28.95 19.95 6.43
CA THR A 12 29.35 20.11 7.82
C THR A 12 29.57 21.57 8.11
N GLU A 13 28.56 22.22 8.70
CA GLU A 13 28.68 23.19 9.81
C GLU A 13 27.33 23.87 10.08
N LEU A 14 27.18 24.36 11.31
CA LEU A 14 26.04 25.08 11.91
C LEU A 14 25.00 24.12 12.53
N THR A 15 24.87 24.00 13.86
CA THR A 15 24.65 25.09 14.81
C THR A 15 25.23 24.83 16.21
N ASP A 16 25.90 25.86 16.73
CA ASP A 16 26.27 26.07 18.13
C ASP A 16 25.21 26.95 18.83
N SER A 17 25.24 26.95 20.17
CA SER A 17 24.62 27.89 21.13
C SER A 17 23.28 27.46 21.75
N SER A 18 23.00 27.61 23.05
CA SER A 18 23.75 27.78 24.33
C SER A 18 22.67 27.96 25.43
N ASP A 19 23.00 27.65 26.68
CA ASP A 19 22.40 28.15 27.94
C ASP A 19 20.96 27.68 28.31
N ASP A 20 20.55 27.46 29.57
CA ASP A 20 21.14 27.71 30.90
C ASP A 20 20.38 26.85 31.94
N GLU A 21 21.01 26.64 33.09
CA GLU A 21 20.58 25.86 34.26
C GLU A 21 19.41 26.49 35.04
N GLU A 22 18.53 25.69 35.68
CA GLU A 22 17.94 26.05 36.98
C GLU A 22 17.71 24.79 37.86
N ASP A 23 18.41 24.80 39.01
CA ASP A 23 18.23 23.94 40.19
C ASP A 23 16.87 24.18 40.86
N LEU A 24 16.10 23.13 41.16
CA LEU A 24 15.11 23.14 42.24
C LEU A 24 15.08 21.82 43.01
N ASP A 25 15.63 21.90 44.22
CA ASP A 25 15.48 21.00 45.36
C ASP A 25 14.01 20.86 45.79
N THR A 26 13.55 19.63 46.03
CA THR A 26 12.51 19.38 47.05
C THR A 26 12.61 17.93 47.55
N SER A 27 12.90 17.85 48.84
CA SER A 27 12.86 16.70 49.71
C SER A 27 11.48 16.05 49.84
N GLN A 28 11.51 14.72 50.04
CA GLN A 28 10.69 13.92 50.97
C GLN A 28 9.19 14.27 51.09
N ASP A 29 8.31 13.35 50.68
CA ASP A 29 7.24 12.90 51.59
C ASP A 29 6.78 11.48 51.21
N GLU A 30 7.02 10.56 52.14
CA GLU A 30 6.33 9.27 52.18
C GLU A 30 5.00 9.48 52.89
N THR A 31 3.89 9.45 52.18
CA THR A 31 2.57 9.26 52.78
C THR A 31 1.84 8.12 52.10
N GLN A 32 1.98 6.95 52.73
CA GLN A 32 1.03 5.85 52.60
C GLN A 32 -0.35 6.36 53.04
N SER A 33 -1.29 6.46 52.11
CA SER A 33 -2.71 6.59 52.44
C SER A 33 -3.46 5.48 51.72
N SER A 34 -3.69 4.41 52.49
CA SER A 34 -4.67 3.38 52.21
C SER A 34 -6.08 3.99 52.26
N SER A 35 -6.80 3.93 51.15
CA SER A 35 -8.27 3.92 51.18
C SER A 35 -8.76 2.94 50.13
N GLU A 36 -9.27 1.82 50.64
CA GLU A 36 -10.08 0.85 49.93
C GLU A 36 -11.36 1.56 49.48
N ASP A 37 -11.57 1.68 48.17
CA ASP A 37 -12.88 2.02 47.60
C ASP A 37 -13.22 1.00 46.51
N GLU A 38 -13.92 -0.04 46.95
CA GLU A 38 -14.66 -0.95 46.09
C GLU A 38 -15.91 -0.21 45.57
N GLY A 39 -15.71 0.53 44.48
CA GLY A 39 -16.73 1.27 43.77
C GLY A 39 -16.88 0.77 42.34
N SER A 40 -17.69 -0.27 42.16
CA SER A 40 -18.17 -0.75 40.87
C SER A 40 -18.75 0.40 40.03
N SER A 41 -18.14 0.68 38.89
CA SER A 41 -18.81 1.22 37.70
C SER A 41 -18.01 0.84 36.46
N SER A 42 -18.56 -0.10 35.69
CA SER A 42 -18.14 -0.38 34.31
C SER A 42 -18.52 0.81 33.45
N GLU A 43 -17.71 1.86 33.52
CA GLU A 43 -17.77 3.00 32.62
C GLU A 43 -16.64 2.86 31.61
N GLY A 44 -17.00 2.92 30.32
CA GLY A 44 -16.11 2.66 29.21
C GLY A 44 -14.81 3.43 29.35
N GLY A 45 -13.71 2.70 29.55
CA GLY A 45 -12.38 3.28 29.64
C GLY A 45 -12.11 4.09 28.37
N GLU A 46 -12.06 5.40 28.51
CA GLU A 46 -11.54 6.29 27.48
C GLU A 46 -10.10 5.86 27.25
N VAL A 47 -9.86 5.14 26.15
CA VAL A 47 -8.52 4.71 25.79
C VAL A 47 -7.73 5.97 25.47
N ALA A 48 -6.86 6.37 26.41
CA ALA A 48 -5.95 7.49 26.20
C ALA A 48 -5.13 7.20 24.94
N VAL A 49 -5.25 8.06 23.92
CA VAL A 49 -4.63 7.86 22.61
C VAL A 49 -3.16 8.30 22.64
N ASP A 50 -2.36 7.69 23.51
CA ASP A 50 -0.92 7.93 23.61
C ASP A 50 -0.15 7.26 22.45
N ALA A 51 1.16 7.51 22.36
CA ALA A 51 2.00 6.95 21.29
C ALA A 51 2.05 5.42 21.29
N THR A 52 2.02 4.79 22.47
CA THR A 52 2.01 3.35 22.65
C THR A 52 0.69 2.75 22.17
N SER A 53 -0.44 3.37 22.53
CA SER A 53 -1.76 2.98 22.05
C SER A 53 -1.87 3.08 20.53
N ARG A 54 -1.28 4.12 19.92
CA ARG A 54 -1.25 4.29 18.46
C ARG A 54 -0.45 3.18 17.77
N ALA A 55 0.73 2.84 18.31
CA ALA A 55 1.54 1.74 17.77
C ALA A 55 0.80 0.40 17.86
N ALA A 56 0.14 0.13 18.99
CA ALA A 56 -0.70 -1.06 19.15
C ALA A 56 -1.87 -1.10 18.16
N LEU A 57 -2.52 0.05 17.90
CA LEU A 57 -3.57 0.17 16.89
C LEU A 57 -3.06 -0.11 15.47
N HIS A 58 -1.89 0.41 15.07
CA HIS A 58 -1.31 0.10 13.76
C HIS A 58 -1.01 -1.39 13.59
N HIS A 59 -0.49 -2.04 14.64
CA HIS A 59 -0.26 -3.48 14.62
C HIS A 59 -1.58 -4.27 14.53
N ALA A 60 -2.63 -3.85 15.25
CA ALA A 60 -3.94 -4.46 15.15
C ALA A 60 -4.49 -4.36 13.72
N ILE A 61 -4.44 -3.18 13.10
CA ILE A 61 -4.89 -2.97 11.71
C ILE A 61 -4.12 -3.87 10.73
N ALA A 62 -2.80 -4.02 10.90
CA ALA A 62 -1.98 -4.85 10.02
C ALA A 62 -2.24 -6.36 10.15
N SER A 63 -2.81 -6.82 11.27
CA SER A 63 -3.02 -8.24 11.56
C SER A 63 -4.44 -8.74 11.28
N ILE A 64 -5.43 -7.86 11.19
CA ILE A 64 -6.81 -8.23 10.86
C ILE A 64 -6.99 -8.52 9.37
N SER A 65 -8.00 -9.31 9.02
CA SER A 65 -8.33 -9.56 7.61
C SER A 65 -8.90 -8.30 6.93
N GLU A 66 -8.69 -8.18 5.62
CA GLU A 66 -9.25 -7.07 4.83
C GLU A 66 -10.78 -6.99 4.92
N SER A 67 -11.46 -8.15 4.98
CA SER A 67 -12.92 -8.20 5.13
C SER A 67 -13.38 -7.57 6.44
N HIS A 68 -12.65 -7.81 7.54
CA HIS A 68 -12.96 -7.23 8.83
C HIS A 68 -12.62 -5.74 8.85
N LEU A 69 -11.47 -5.34 8.27
CA LEU A 69 -11.09 -3.93 8.14
C LEU A 69 -12.15 -3.13 7.36
N ARG A 70 -12.66 -3.66 6.24
CA ARG A 70 -13.75 -3.04 5.46
C ARG A 70 -15.03 -2.87 6.28
N GLN A 71 -15.38 -3.84 7.12
CA GLN A 71 -16.56 -3.76 8.00
C GLN A 71 -16.38 -2.69 9.08
N VAL A 72 -15.20 -2.61 9.69
CA VAL A 72 -14.89 -1.59 10.70
C VAL A 72 -14.96 -0.19 10.06
N ILE A 73 -14.35 0.01 8.89
CA ILE A 73 -14.41 1.29 8.17
C ILE A 73 -15.85 1.65 7.82
N ALA A 74 -16.64 0.71 7.28
CA ALA A 74 -18.05 0.95 6.95
C ALA A 74 -18.85 1.39 8.19
N ASN A 75 -18.65 0.70 9.32
CA ASN A 75 -19.28 1.07 10.59
C ASN A 75 -18.88 2.49 11.04
N LEU A 76 -17.59 2.84 10.94
CA LEU A 76 -17.11 4.18 11.29
C LEU A 76 -17.69 5.26 10.37
N VAL A 77 -17.83 4.98 9.07
CA VAL A 77 -18.48 5.89 8.11
C VAL A 77 -19.95 6.12 8.49
N ASP A 78 -20.68 5.07 8.85
CA ASP A 78 -22.11 5.18 9.19
C ASP A 78 -22.37 5.93 10.52
N ASN A 79 -21.42 5.88 11.46
CA ASN A 79 -21.62 6.38 12.83
C ASN A 79 -20.84 7.66 13.14
N VAL A 80 -19.81 8.03 12.37
CA VAL A 80 -18.93 9.17 12.67
C VAL A 80 -18.85 10.14 11.46
N PRO A 81 -19.56 11.28 11.48
CA PRO A 81 -19.60 12.23 10.34
C PRO A 81 -18.25 12.85 9.96
N ALA A 82 -17.27 12.84 10.87
CA ALA A 82 -15.91 13.25 10.55
C ALA A 82 -15.20 12.20 9.66
N VAL A 83 -15.43 10.91 9.93
CA VAL A 83 -14.88 9.81 9.14
C VAL A 83 -15.55 9.73 7.77
N GLU A 84 -16.88 9.87 7.70
CA GLU A 84 -17.61 9.92 6.42
C GLU A 84 -17.01 10.98 5.47
N ARG A 85 -16.83 12.21 5.95
CA ARG A 85 -16.28 13.30 5.13
C ARG A 85 -14.82 13.07 4.75
N ALA A 86 -14.02 12.44 5.61
CA ALA A 86 -12.64 12.10 5.30
C ALA A 86 -12.61 11.00 4.22
N MET A 87 -13.34 9.91 4.42
CA MET A 87 -13.38 8.77 3.49
C MET A 87 -13.97 9.17 2.13
N ALA A 88 -14.96 10.06 2.08
CA ALA A 88 -15.51 10.56 0.83
C ALA A 88 -14.49 11.32 -0.02
N ARG A 89 -13.48 11.95 0.59
CA ARG A 89 -12.40 12.63 -0.15
C ARG A 89 -11.33 11.65 -0.66
N GLU A 90 -11.10 10.57 0.09
CA GLU A 90 -10.05 9.60 -0.23
C GLU A 90 -10.52 8.49 -1.19
N LEU A 91 -11.78 8.06 -1.10
CA LEU A 91 -12.26 6.84 -1.76
C LEU A 91 -13.26 7.09 -2.89
N VAL A 92 -13.81 8.29 -2.99
CA VAL A 92 -14.92 8.60 -3.91
C VAL A 92 -14.54 9.75 -4.84
N SER A 93 -14.77 9.53 -6.13
CA SER A 93 -14.75 10.57 -7.13
C SER A 93 -16.13 11.10 -7.42
N PHE A 94 -16.23 12.42 -7.50
CA PHE A 94 -17.47 13.12 -7.78
C PHE A 94 -17.41 13.74 -9.17
N ASP A 95 -18.27 13.28 -10.07
CA ASP A 95 -18.45 13.94 -11.36
C ASP A 95 -19.59 14.98 -11.26
N PRO A 96 -19.28 16.29 -11.26
CA PRO A 96 -20.29 17.33 -11.17
C PRO A 96 -21.23 17.36 -12.39
N ARG A 97 -20.82 16.80 -13.54
CA ARG A 97 -21.61 16.78 -14.77
C ARG A 97 -22.73 15.76 -14.69
N SER A 98 -22.42 14.55 -14.23
CA SER A 98 -23.41 13.48 -14.04
C SER A 98 -24.08 13.51 -12.67
N ARG A 99 -23.57 14.32 -11.72
CA ARG A 99 -23.98 14.33 -10.31
C ARG A 99 -23.92 12.93 -9.69
N SER A 100 -22.96 12.13 -10.13
CA SER A 100 -22.77 10.77 -9.65
C SER A 100 -21.46 10.66 -8.86
N ALA A 101 -21.48 9.75 -7.90
CA ALA A 101 -20.33 9.35 -7.11
C ALA A 101 -19.88 7.97 -7.60
N ALA A 102 -18.58 7.81 -7.85
CA ALA A 102 -17.97 6.55 -8.23
C ALA A 102 -16.75 6.26 -7.34
N PRO A 103 -16.32 5.01 -7.21
CA PRO A 103 -15.02 4.70 -6.59
C PRO A 103 -13.92 5.50 -7.29
N ARG A 104 -13.00 6.06 -6.51
CA ARG A 104 -11.84 6.81 -7.00
C ARG A 104 -10.75 5.90 -7.57
N TRP A 105 -10.59 4.75 -6.94
CA TRP A 105 -9.57 3.76 -7.28
C TRP A 105 -10.19 2.64 -8.10
N GLU A 106 -9.48 2.20 -9.14
CA GLU A 106 -9.87 1.09 -9.99
C GLU A 106 -8.66 0.20 -10.30
N THR A 107 -8.90 -1.08 -10.52
CA THR A 107 -7.82 -2.04 -10.86
C THR A 107 -7.79 -2.26 -12.37
N CYS A 108 -6.61 -2.14 -12.96
CA CYS A 108 -6.42 -2.33 -14.39
C CYS A 108 -6.60 -3.80 -14.77
N GLY A 109 -7.44 -4.09 -15.76
CA GLY A 109 -7.68 -5.44 -16.27
C GLY A 109 -6.49 -6.04 -17.03
N ASN A 110 -5.51 -5.21 -17.42
CA ASN A 110 -4.33 -5.63 -18.17
C ASN A 110 -3.13 -5.89 -17.26
N CYS A 111 -2.65 -4.88 -16.54
CA CYS A 111 -1.47 -5.01 -15.66
C CYS A 111 -1.81 -5.39 -14.21
N GLY A 112 -3.08 -5.30 -13.79
CA GLY A 112 -3.50 -5.59 -12.42
C GLY A 112 -3.18 -4.49 -11.39
N GLU A 113 -2.55 -3.39 -11.80
CA GLU A 113 -2.23 -2.28 -10.90
C GLU A 113 -3.46 -1.43 -10.57
N GLU A 114 -3.51 -0.93 -9.34
CA GLU A 114 -4.53 0.03 -8.91
C GLU A 114 -4.18 1.44 -9.38
N TYR A 115 -5.18 2.13 -9.91
CA TYR A 115 -5.02 3.47 -10.45
C TYR A 115 -6.14 4.41 -9.99
N ASP A 116 -5.73 5.62 -9.60
CA ASP A 116 -6.58 6.78 -9.31
C ASP A 116 -7.21 7.33 -10.61
N LEU A 117 -8.54 7.46 -10.60
CA LEU A 117 -9.35 8.01 -11.69
C LEU A 117 -9.40 9.55 -11.72
N GLU A 118 -8.97 10.23 -10.65
CA GLU A 118 -8.96 11.70 -10.60
C GLU A 118 -7.68 12.32 -11.17
N VAL A 119 -6.64 11.50 -11.37
CA VAL A 119 -5.34 11.95 -11.85
C VAL A 119 -5.22 11.64 -13.34
N ASP A 120 -4.86 12.65 -14.13
CA ASP A 120 -4.47 12.46 -15.53
C ASP A 120 -3.15 11.66 -15.57
N ARG A 121 -3.18 10.52 -16.24
CA ARG A 121 -2.05 9.58 -16.34
C ARG A 121 -1.36 9.65 -17.68
N GLU A 122 -0.09 9.28 -17.70
CA GLU A 122 0.64 9.14 -18.94
C GLU A 122 0.22 7.85 -19.66
N PRO A 123 0.10 7.87 -21.00
CA PRO A 123 -0.35 6.71 -21.78
C PRO A 123 0.65 5.55 -21.80
N ASN A 124 1.81 5.69 -21.15
CA ASN A 124 2.86 4.69 -21.05
C ASN A 124 2.98 4.01 -19.68
N GLU A 125 2.06 4.31 -18.75
CA GLU A 125 2.06 3.73 -17.40
C GLU A 125 1.65 2.26 -17.39
N CYS A 126 0.65 1.84 -18.18
CA CYS A 126 0.22 0.45 -18.20
C CYS A 126 1.07 -0.38 -19.16
N LYS A 127 2.01 -1.15 -18.58
CA LYS A 127 2.83 -2.14 -19.28
C LYS A 127 2.41 -3.54 -18.88
N PHE A 128 2.10 -4.39 -19.86
CA PHE A 128 1.69 -5.77 -19.58
C PHE A 128 2.07 -6.72 -20.71
N HIS A 129 2.01 -8.02 -20.39
CA HIS A 129 2.18 -9.10 -21.35
C HIS A 129 0.81 -9.71 -21.66
N PRO A 130 0.28 -9.61 -22.90
CA PRO A 130 -1.01 -10.22 -23.26
C PRO A 130 -0.90 -11.72 -23.54
N GLY A 131 0.32 -12.26 -23.62
CA GLY A 131 0.57 -13.68 -23.86
C GLY A 131 0.41 -14.53 -22.60
N GLU A 132 0.44 -15.84 -22.79
CA GLU A 132 0.57 -16.82 -21.71
C GLU A 132 2.05 -17.07 -21.38
N ILE A 133 2.31 -17.58 -20.18
CA ILE A 133 3.65 -17.97 -19.73
C ILE A 133 3.89 -19.44 -20.11
N GLU A 134 4.95 -19.69 -20.85
CA GLU A 134 5.41 -21.01 -21.28
C GLU A 134 6.81 -21.34 -20.72
N VAL A 135 7.13 -22.64 -20.69
CA VAL A 135 8.46 -23.13 -20.29
C VAL A 135 9.44 -22.90 -21.44
N ASP A 136 10.59 -22.31 -21.14
CA ASP A 136 11.73 -22.35 -22.05
C ASP A 136 12.56 -23.62 -21.77
N GLU A 137 12.26 -24.69 -22.51
CA GLU A 137 12.92 -26.00 -22.37
C GLU A 137 14.44 -25.90 -22.53
N ALA A 138 14.94 -24.95 -23.35
CA ALA A 138 16.37 -24.79 -23.57
C ALA A 138 17.09 -24.21 -22.34
N SER A 139 16.38 -23.46 -21.50
CA SER A 139 16.91 -22.88 -20.27
C SER A 139 16.94 -23.87 -19.09
N PHE A 140 16.13 -24.93 -19.16
CA PHE A 140 16.17 -26.06 -18.22
C PHE A 140 17.25 -27.09 -18.60
N VAL A 141 18.51 -26.65 -18.55
CA VAL A 141 19.67 -27.49 -18.88
C VAL A 141 19.74 -28.71 -17.95
N ASP A 142 19.94 -29.89 -18.54
CA ASP A 142 20.03 -31.19 -17.85
C ASP A 142 18.77 -31.59 -17.05
N TRP A 143 17.62 -30.96 -17.31
CA TRP A 143 16.38 -31.34 -16.66
C TRP A 143 15.82 -32.64 -17.24
N ASP A 144 15.64 -33.62 -16.36
CA ASP A 144 14.98 -34.88 -16.66
C ASP A 144 13.69 -34.98 -15.86
N GLU A 145 12.54 -34.96 -16.53
CA GLU A 145 11.22 -34.97 -15.89
C GLU A 145 10.92 -36.28 -15.14
N ASP A 146 11.55 -37.40 -15.51
CA ASP A 146 11.38 -38.67 -14.81
C ASP A 146 12.03 -38.65 -13.41
N TYR A 147 13.04 -37.78 -13.21
CA TYR A 147 13.76 -37.63 -11.94
C TYR A 147 13.37 -36.36 -11.18
N HIS A 148 13.21 -35.24 -11.87
CA HIS A 148 12.97 -33.93 -11.29
C HIS A 148 11.48 -33.54 -11.27
N GLY A 149 10.63 -34.30 -11.98
CA GLY A 149 9.22 -33.98 -12.17
C GLY A 149 9.01 -32.96 -13.30
N PRO A 150 7.74 -32.50 -13.49
CA PRO A 150 7.40 -31.61 -14.58
C PRO A 150 8.14 -30.27 -14.50
N MET A 151 8.59 -29.73 -15.63
CA MET A 151 9.24 -28.42 -15.68
C MET A 151 8.26 -27.30 -15.28
N ASP A 152 7.01 -27.37 -15.76
CA ASP A 152 5.97 -26.39 -15.46
C ASP A 152 5.30 -26.67 -14.11
N THR A 153 5.84 -26.07 -13.05
CA THR A 153 5.21 -26.05 -11.72
C THR A 153 5.23 -24.65 -11.13
N LEU A 154 4.28 -24.35 -10.24
CA LEU A 154 4.29 -23.09 -9.48
C LEU A 154 5.58 -22.90 -8.67
N ALA A 155 6.19 -23.99 -8.20
CA ALA A 155 7.46 -23.96 -7.49
C ALA A 155 8.60 -23.53 -8.44
N ASN A 156 8.68 -24.13 -9.62
CA ASN A 156 9.70 -23.81 -10.63
C ASN A 156 9.51 -22.39 -11.19
N ARG A 157 8.27 -21.97 -11.49
CA ARG A 157 7.96 -20.59 -11.93
C ARG A 157 8.44 -19.53 -10.94
N ARG A 158 8.41 -19.84 -9.64
CA ARG A 158 8.90 -18.94 -8.59
C ARG A 158 10.41 -19.02 -8.38
N ALA A 159 10.99 -20.21 -8.50
CA ALA A 159 12.41 -20.46 -8.24
C ALA A 159 13.31 -20.06 -9.42
N TYR A 160 12.81 -20.22 -10.65
CA TYR A 160 13.53 -20.02 -11.91
C TYR A 160 12.71 -19.19 -12.89
N PRO A 161 12.24 -17.98 -12.54
CA PRO A 161 11.40 -17.15 -13.42
C PRO A 161 12.05 -16.86 -14.78
N GLU A 162 13.38 -16.87 -14.85
CA GLU A 162 14.17 -16.70 -16.07
C GLU A 162 14.01 -17.86 -17.07
N ASN A 163 13.63 -19.06 -16.62
CA ASN A 163 13.41 -20.23 -17.48
C ASN A 163 11.97 -20.33 -18.01
N PHE A 164 11.18 -19.28 -17.82
CA PHE A 164 9.83 -19.17 -18.34
C PHE A 164 9.74 -17.91 -19.18
N ILE A 165 9.05 -17.99 -20.31
CA ILE A 165 8.93 -16.90 -21.27
C ILE A 165 7.47 -16.54 -21.51
N TRP A 166 7.24 -15.29 -21.91
CA TRP A 166 5.94 -14.83 -22.38
C TRP A 166 5.78 -15.11 -23.87
N THR A 167 4.70 -15.77 -24.26
CA THR A 167 4.39 -16.07 -25.68
C THR A 167 4.19 -14.84 -26.57
N CYS A 168 3.98 -13.65 -25.99
CA CYS A 168 3.78 -12.42 -26.76
C CYS A 168 5.07 -11.77 -27.27
N CYS A 169 6.19 -11.96 -26.59
CA CYS A 169 7.47 -11.31 -26.92
C CYS A 169 8.71 -12.20 -26.72
N GLU A 170 8.53 -13.42 -26.22
CA GLU A 170 9.59 -14.39 -25.90
C GLU A 170 10.57 -13.90 -24.82
N GLU A 171 10.26 -12.80 -24.13
CA GLU A 171 11.04 -12.35 -22.97
C GLU A 171 10.67 -13.16 -21.73
N ASN A 172 11.61 -13.24 -20.78
CA ASN A 172 11.40 -14.01 -19.56
C ASN A 172 10.30 -13.42 -18.65
N THR A 173 9.81 -14.21 -17.69
CA THR A 173 8.72 -13.75 -16.80
C THR A 173 9.10 -12.61 -15.85
N GLY A 174 10.39 -12.28 -15.71
CA GLY A 174 10.88 -11.13 -14.96
C GLY A 174 10.95 -9.82 -15.75
N SER A 175 10.66 -9.84 -17.05
CA SER A 175 10.68 -8.66 -17.91
C SER A 175 9.50 -7.71 -17.67
N GLU A 176 9.68 -6.43 -17.98
CA GLU A 176 8.57 -5.48 -18.08
C GLU A 176 7.62 -5.86 -19.21
N GLY A 177 6.34 -5.47 -19.11
CA GLY A 177 5.34 -5.75 -20.13
C GLY A 177 5.71 -5.22 -21.53
N CYS A 178 5.62 -6.08 -22.54
CA CYS A 178 5.97 -5.74 -23.92
C CYS A 178 4.92 -4.86 -24.63
N VAL A 179 3.70 -4.77 -24.09
CA VAL A 179 2.63 -3.92 -24.60
C VAL A 179 2.41 -2.75 -23.66
N ILE A 180 2.40 -1.56 -24.24
CA ILE A 180 2.19 -0.28 -23.54
C ILE A 180 0.84 0.29 -23.97
N GLN A 181 -0.06 0.53 -23.02
CA GLN A 181 -1.37 1.13 -23.26
C GLN A 181 -1.79 2.03 -22.08
N GLU A 182 -2.97 2.64 -22.18
CA GLU A 182 -3.65 3.24 -21.04
C GLU A 182 -4.23 2.15 -20.13
N HIS A 183 -4.31 2.43 -18.83
CA HIS A 183 -5.03 1.56 -17.90
C HIS A 183 -6.49 1.43 -18.32
N MET A 184 -7.00 0.20 -18.30
CA MET A 184 -8.39 -0.09 -18.63
C MET A 184 -9.06 -0.86 -17.51
N PRO A 185 -10.33 -0.58 -17.19
CA PRO A 185 -11.06 -1.32 -16.18
C PRO A 185 -11.27 -2.77 -16.63
N ALA A 186 -11.19 -3.71 -15.69
CA ALA A 186 -11.43 -5.13 -15.96
C ALA A 186 -12.83 -5.40 -16.55
N VAL A 187 -13.82 -4.54 -16.23
CA VAL A 187 -15.16 -4.59 -16.81
C VAL A 187 -15.39 -3.32 -17.64
N PRO A 188 -15.63 -3.43 -18.95
CA PRO A 188 -15.84 -2.26 -19.79
C PRO A 188 -17.12 -1.53 -19.39
N ARG A 189 -16.99 -0.25 -19.03
CA ARG A 189 -18.14 0.63 -18.79
C ARG A 189 -18.86 0.87 -20.12
N LYS A 190 -20.17 0.59 -20.16
CA LYS A 190 -21.00 0.95 -21.33
C LYS A 190 -20.93 2.47 -21.52
N ARG A 191 -20.28 2.93 -22.59
CA ARG A 191 -20.35 4.33 -23.01
C ARG A 191 -21.81 4.65 -23.36
N GLN A 192 -22.49 5.43 -22.53
CA GLN A 192 -23.74 6.07 -22.94
C GLN A 192 -23.40 7.01 -24.10
N ARG A 193 -23.85 6.65 -25.30
CA ARG A 193 -23.76 7.53 -26.46
C ARG A 193 -24.68 8.73 -26.21
N LEU A 194 -24.09 9.93 -26.23
CA LEU A 194 -24.81 11.21 -26.30
C LEU A 194 -25.65 11.28 -27.58
#